data_AF-A0A848YKQ5-F1
#
_entry.id   AF-A0A848YKQ5-F1
#
_cell.length_a   1.000
_cell.length_b   1.000
_cell.length_c   1.000
_cell.angle_alpha   90.00
_cell.angle_beta   90.00
_cell.angle_gamma   90.00
#
_symmetry.space_group_name_H-M   'P 1'
#
loop_
_entity.id
_entity.type
_entity.pdbx_description
1 polymer ?
#
loop_
_entity_poly.entity_id
_entity_poly.type
_entity_poly.pdbx_seq_one_letter_code
_entity_poly.pdbx_strand_id
1 'polypeptide(L)' 'HDAYSLHKAWPEADFHLVEGAGHAFNEPGILDQLIRATDGFGQ' A
#
# COMPACT_ATOMS: atom_id res chain seq x y z
N HIS A 1 6.52 8.24 -12.64
CA HIS A 1 7.22 7.29 -11.74
C HIS A 1 6.14 6.79 -10.81
N ASP A 2 5.76 5.54 -10.97
CA ASP A 2 4.46 5.05 -10.54
C ASP A 2 4.67 3.80 -9.67
N ALA A 3 3.76 3.53 -8.72
CA ALA A 3 3.96 2.50 -7.70
C ALA A 3 4.25 1.09 -8.28
N TYR A 4 3.63 0.73 -9.40
CA TYR A 4 3.92 -0.54 -10.09
C TYR A 4 5.35 -0.58 -10.66
N SER A 5 5.86 0.54 -11.17
CA SER A 5 7.25 0.61 -11.65
C SER A 5 8.25 0.44 -10.51
N LEU A 6 7.93 0.95 -9.31
CA LEU A 6 8.73 0.74 -8.11
C LEU A 6 8.72 -0.74 -7.69
N HIS A 7 7.55 -1.37 -7.62
CA HIS A 7 7.44 -2.79 -7.28
C HIS A 7 8.20 -3.69 -8.27
N LYS A 8 8.19 -3.37 -9.58
CA LYS A 8 9.02 -4.09 -10.56
C LYS A 8 10.52 -3.97 -10.31
N ALA A 9 10.98 -2.84 -9.77
CA ALA A 9 12.39 -2.63 -9.43
C ALA A 9 12.76 -3.18 -8.05
N TRP A 10 11.77 -3.40 -7.17
CA TRP A 10 11.93 -3.97 -5.84
C TRP A 10 10.85 -5.03 -5.57
N PRO A 11 11.01 -6.26 -6.11
CA PRO A 11 9.98 -7.29 -6.09
C PRO A 11 9.62 -7.82 -4.70
N GLU A 12 10.53 -7.69 -3.73
CA GLU A 12 10.32 -8.11 -2.34
C GLU A 12 9.38 -7.17 -1.57
N ALA A 13 9.14 -5.95 -2.06
CA ALA A 13 8.16 -5.06 -1.45
C ALA A 13 6.74 -5.55 -1.73
N ASP A 14 5.95 -5.69 -0.66
CA ASP A 14 4.55 -6.09 -0.75
C ASP A 14 3.71 -4.94 -1.36
N PHE A 15 3.15 -5.19 -2.54
CA PHE A 15 2.47 -4.19 -3.36
C PHE A 15 0.96 -4.43 -3.38
N HIS A 16 0.21 -3.44 -2.89
CA HIS A 16 -1.25 -3.47 -2.81
C HIS A 16 -1.87 -2.41 -3.72
N LEU A 17 -2.64 -2.84 -4.72
CA LEU A 17 -3.47 -1.95 -5.53
C LEU A 17 -4.88 -1.88 -4.91
N VAL A 18 -5.28 -0.71 -4.45
CA VAL A 18 -6.57 -0.49 -3.80
C VAL A 18 -7.58 0.05 -4.81
N GLU A 19 -8.48 -0.82 -5.26
CA GLU A 19 -9.54 -0.45 -6.20
C GLU A 19 -10.53 0.55 -5.57
N GLY A 20 -10.99 1.53 -6.35
CA GLY A 20 -11.98 2.52 -5.92
C GLY A 20 -11.47 3.60 -4.94
N ALA A 21 -10.16 3.66 -4.68
CA ALA A 21 -9.54 4.69 -3.83
C ALA A 21 -8.86 5.80 -4.64
N GLY A 22 -8.90 7.02 -4.10
CA GLY A 22 -8.14 8.16 -4.61
C GLY A 22 -6.71 8.24 -4.04
N HIS A 23 -6.12 9.45 -4.06
CA HIS A 23 -4.76 9.67 -3.52
C HIS A 23 -4.71 9.91 -2.02
N ALA A 24 -5.85 10.18 -1.38
CA ALA A 24 -5.86 10.52 0.04
C ALA A 24 -5.56 9.29 0.90
N PHE A 25 -4.64 9.41 1.85
CA PHE A 25 -4.22 8.29 2.69
C PHE A 25 -5.36 7.72 3.57
N ASN A 26 -6.38 8.53 3.83
CA ASN A 26 -7.50 8.19 4.70
C ASN A 26 -8.73 7.66 3.94
N GLU A 27 -8.60 7.37 2.64
CA GLU A 27 -9.60 6.57 1.93
C GLU A 27 -9.75 5.21 2.63
N PRO A 28 -10.97 4.69 2.83
CA PRO A 28 -11.21 3.50 3.66
C PRO A 28 -10.31 2.31 3.33
N GLY A 29 -10.10 2.02 2.05
CA GLY A 29 -9.25 0.91 1.61
C GLY A 29 -7.74 1.16 1.81
N ILE A 30 -7.28 2.40 1.67
CA ILE A 30 -5.87 2.76 1.89
C ILE A 30 -5.57 2.73 3.39
N LEU A 31 -6.46 3.31 4.21
CA LEU A 31 -6.30 3.33 5.66
C LEU A 31 -6.25 1.93 6.26
N ASP A 32 -7.10 1.00 5.80
CA ASP A 32 -7.08 -0.41 6.24
C ASP A 32 -5.72 -1.07 5.93
N GLN A 33 -5.18 -0.88 4.72
CA GLN A 33 -3.87 -1.43 4.35
C GLN A 33 -2.72 -0.85 5.19
N LEU A 34 -2.76 0.46 5.47
CA LEU A 34 -1.74 1.12 6.30
C LEU A 34 -1.77 0.60 7.75
N ILE A 35 -2.96 0.37 8.31
CA ILE A 35 -3.10 -0.22 9.66
C ILE A 35 -2.52 -1.63 9.68
N ARG A 36 -2.91 -2.50 8.73
CA ARG A 36 -2.38 -3.89 8.65
C ARG A 36 -0.87 -3.93 8.52
N ALA A 37 -0.30 -3.08 7.67
CA ALA A 37 1.14 -3.00 7.49
C ALA A 37 1.84 -2.56 8.80
N THR A 38 1.30 -1.54 9.47
CA THR A 38 1.88 -1.04 10.73
C THR A 38 1.77 -2.05 11.86
N ASP A 39 0.61 -2.72 11.99
CA ASP A 39 0.40 -3.79 12.96
C ASP A 39 1.36 -4.96 12.72
N GLY A 40 1.66 -5.28 11.45
CA GLY A 40 2.60 -6.36 11.08
C GLY A 40 4.06 -6.06 11.41
N PHE A 41 4.49 -4.79 11.33
CA PHE A 41 5.84 -4.39 11.74
C PHE A 41 5.96 -4.10 13.24
N GLY A 42 4.84 -3.83 13.92
CA GLY A 42 4.79 -3.53 15.35
C GLY A 42 4.76 -4.76 16.26
N GLN A 43 4.67 -5.97 15.70
CA GLN A 43 4.81 -7.25 16.40
C GLN A 43 6.27 -7.68 16.48
#